data_AF-A0A5C8M022-F1
#
_entry.id   AF-A0A5C8M022-F1
#
_cell.length_a   1.000
_cell.length_b   1.000
_cell.length_c   1.000
_cell.angle_alpha   90.00
_cell.angle_beta   90.00
_cell.angle_gamma   90.00
#
_symmetry.space_group_name_H-M   'P 1'
#
loop_
_entity.id
_entity.type
_entity.pdbx_description
1 polymer ?
#
loop_
_entity_poly.entity_id
_entity_poly.type
_entity_poly.pdbx_seq_one_letter_code
_entity_poly.pdbx_strand_id
1 'polypeptide(L)'
;MTPLAYQLSITDITAHLVAVELRFTPQTNDSILLSLPSWIPGSYMVRDFAKHLHSIEAFDDAGVLMVQQLDKQSWQLNHNQHPLTVRYKVYAFDLSVRGCYLDDQLAILNPAALCLEVKGMEAEPINLTVVTPECLDWQVATGLTRGRGTQAQNCGLYHADNYQQLIDTPLMLGKLDMAEFDVCGVPHYLVLAGHEQVDLERFKAELQRICLQQQQVFGGLPTDLKHYWFLCWVTDSGYGGLEHHNSTLLLLTHQDLPNTQRPDESTADYQNLLGLCSHEYFHTWWVKRAKPAQFLPYRLNTEQYTSQLWLYEGFTSYYDDLALVRSGLLTQEQYFAALEKTINRVQLSPSELVQSVADSSFNAWTKYYKQDENAVNAVVSYYTKGSLIALCLDALLRSQNKTLDALMQLAWRSYGEPALGSSEQQFIQLCSDYAGKDIASRLYSWVHATSVLPLAELLPHLGVATAKRQQEQSKDLSGSKAPTYPARAFGAAFTASAEGLKIVNVPLNSVAYKAGLMAQDQLIAINAVKATEQNFWRQLNQSKIGSVLNLHVFRKQRLVQLSMPVELAVETLTYLQLVDQQKAAAWLGKTQE
;
A
#
# COMPACT_ATOMS: atom_id res chain seq x y z
N MET A 1 -7.66 39.09 -14.67
CA MET A 1 -8.29 37.75 -14.64
C MET A 1 -8.06 37.19 -13.25
N THR A 2 -9.09 36.62 -12.64
CA THR A 2 -8.96 35.94 -11.34
C THR A 2 -8.25 34.61 -11.55
N PRO A 3 -7.10 34.35 -10.91
CA PRO A 3 -6.39 33.08 -11.04
C PRO A 3 -7.21 31.93 -10.43
N LEU A 4 -6.95 30.70 -10.88
CA LEU A 4 -7.54 29.50 -10.30
C LEU A 4 -7.08 29.37 -8.84
N ALA A 5 -8.03 29.40 -7.90
CA ALA A 5 -7.73 29.40 -6.48
C ALA A 5 -8.74 28.58 -5.69
N TYR A 6 -8.25 27.85 -4.68
CA TYR A 6 -9.07 27.16 -3.69
C TYR A 6 -8.80 27.75 -2.31
N GLN A 7 -9.83 27.81 -1.48
CA GLN A 7 -9.70 28.02 -0.05
C GLN A 7 -10.32 26.82 0.68
N LEU A 8 -9.53 26.16 1.54
CA LEU A 8 -9.97 25.11 2.44
C LEU A 8 -10.12 25.70 3.83
N SER A 9 -11.34 25.69 4.38
CA SER A 9 -11.63 26.24 5.70
C SER A 9 -12.17 25.15 6.60
N ILE A 10 -11.50 24.88 7.72
CA ILE A 10 -12.06 24.04 8.78
C ILE A 10 -13.11 24.88 9.51
N THR A 11 -14.38 24.58 9.24
CA THR A 11 -15.51 25.43 9.69
C THR A 11 -16.28 24.82 10.85
N ASP A 12 -16.35 23.49 10.91
CA ASP A 12 -17.06 22.77 11.95
C ASP A 12 -16.35 21.45 12.24
N ILE A 13 -15.52 21.44 13.28
CA ILE A 13 -14.81 20.25 13.76
C ILE A 13 -15.81 19.19 14.23
N THR A 14 -16.84 19.61 14.97
CA THR A 14 -17.81 18.69 15.59
C THR A 14 -18.63 17.96 14.52
N ALA A 15 -18.93 18.61 13.41
CA ALA A 15 -19.62 18.00 12.27
C ALA A 15 -18.66 17.38 11.24
N HIS A 16 -17.34 17.44 11.45
CA HIS A 16 -16.31 16.98 10.52
C HIS A 16 -16.43 17.65 9.13
N LEU A 17 -16.71 18.96 9.07
CA LEU A 17 -16.94 19.68 7.82
C LEU A 17 -15.80 20.63 7.44
N VAL A 18 -15.30 20.41 6.22
CA VAL A 18 -14.39 21.32 5.53
C VAL A 18 -15.21 22.11 4.51
N ALA A 19 -15.22 23.44 4.62
CA ALA A 19 -15.78 24.31 3.59
C ALA A 19 -14.73 24.56 2.52
N VAL A 20 -15.15 24.46 1.26
CA VAL A 20 -14.29 24.71 0.10
C VAL A 20 -14.87 25.85 -0.72
N GLU A 21 -14.00 26.78 -1.09
CA GLU A 21 -14.32 27.85 -2.02
C GLU A 21 -13.35 27.83 -3.20
N LEU A 22 -13.88 27.66 -4.40
CA LEU A 22 -13.16 27.64 -5.67
C LEU A 22 -13.43 28.93 -6.44
N ARG A 23 -12.39 29.70 -6.80
CA ARG A 23 -12.49 30.94 -7.59
C ARG A 23 -11.69 30.82 -8.88
N PHE A 24 -12.26 31.27 -9.99
CA PHE A 24 -11.57 31.29 -11.29
C PHE A 24 -12.30 32.21 -12.29
N THR A 25 -11.65 32.57 -13.39
CA THR A 25 -12.32 33.20 -14.55
C THR A 25 -12.42 32.17 -15.67
N PRO A 26 -13.61 31.84 -16.20
CA PRO A 26 -13.75 30.94 -17.33
C PRO A 26 -12.95 31.39 -18.54
N GLN A 27 -12.30 30.45 -19.23
CA GLN A 27 -11.51 30.71 -20.44
C GLN A 27 -12.24 30.31 -21.73
N THR A 28 -13.49 29.85 -21.62
CA THR A 28 -14.33 29.43 -22.75
C THR A 28 -15.61 30.29 -22.82
N ASN A 29 -16.33 30.22 -23.94
CA ASN A 29 -17.71 30.73 -24.08
C ASN A 29 -18.75 29.66 -23.74
N ASP A 30 -18.34 28.39 -23.71
CA ASP A 30 -19.22 27.25 -23.43
C ASP A 30 -19.51 27.13 -21.93
N SER A 31 -20.45 26.25 -21.56
CA SER A 31 -20.68 25.89 -20.17
C SER A 31 -19.42 25.33 -19.51
N ILE A 32 -19.22 25.59 -18.22
CA ILE A 32 -18.14 24.99 -17.44
C ILE A 32 -18.59 23.64 -16.88
N LEU A 33 -17.70 22.65 -16.98
CA LEU A 33 -17.83 21.34 -16.36
C LEU A 33 -16.88 21.27 -15.15
N LEU A 34 -17.44 20.96 -13.99
CA LEU A 34 -16.73 20.68 -12.76
C LEU A 34 -16.81 19.19 -12.47
N SER A 35 -15.73 18.58 -11.96
CA SER A 35 -15.77 17.19 -11.53
C SER A 35 -14.88 16.89 -10.33
N LEU A 36 -15.33 16.00 -9.45
CA LEU A 36 -14.49 15.43 -8.39
C LEU A 36 -13.94 14.07 -8.84
N PRO A 37 -12.67 13.71 -8.52
CA PRO A 37 -12.17 12.36 -8.70
C PRO A 37 -13.07 11.31 -8.04
N SER A 38 -13.24 10.15 -8.68
CA SER A 38 -13.96 9.00 -8.14
C SER A 38 -13.04 7.99 -7.48
N TRP A 39 -11.74 8.10 -7.72
CA TRP A 39 -10.65 7.34 -7.11
C TRP A 39 -9.39 8.22 -7.06
N ILE A 40 -8.35 7.77 -6.34
CA ILE A 40 -7.10 8.50 -6.15
C ILE A 40 -5.93 7.65 -6.69
N PRO A 41 -4.97 8.24 -7.44
CA PRO A 41 -3.75 7.54 -7.86
C PRO A 41 -3.06 6.81 -6.70
N GLY A 42 -2.58 5.59 -6.95
CA GLY A 42 -2.03 4.69 -5.94
C GLY A 42 -3.07 3.77 -5.27
N SER A 43 -4.36 4.14 -5.28
CA SER A 43 -5.44 3.29 -4.77
C SER A 43 -6.45 2.92 -5.85
N TYR A 44 -6.23 1.76 -6.49
CA TYR A 44 -6.98 1.28 -7.67
C TYR A 44 -8.39 0.75 -7.32
N MET A 45 -9.25 1.60 -6.75
CA MET A 45 -10.65 1.32 -6.45
C MET A 45 -11.49 2.59 -6.57
N VAL A 46 -12.64 2.50 -7.24
CA VAL A 46 -13.65 3.57 -7.23
C VAL A 46 -14.24 3.71 -5.82
N ARG A 47 -14.11 4.91 -5.23
CA ARG A 47 -14.51 5.27 -3.86
C ARG A 47 -15.70 6.23 -3.79
N ASP A 48 -15.99 6.90 -4.92
CA ASP A 48 -17.04 7.89 -5.08
C ASP A 48 -16.97 9.01 -4.04
N PHE A 49 -15.84 9.74 -4.01
CA PHE A 49 -15.60 10.83 -3.03
C PHE A 49 -16.71 11.89 -3.03
N ALA A 50 -17.36 12.12 -4.18
CA ALA A 50 -18.46 13.06 -4.33
C ALA A 50 -19.66 12.79 -3.40
N LYS A 51 -19.80 11.57 -2.85
CA LYS A 51 -20.81 11.26 -1.82
C LYS A 51 -20.66 12.10 -0.54
N HIS A 52 -19.48 12.66 -0.29
CA HIS A 52 -19.19 13.52 0.86
C HIS A 52 -19.40 15.01 0.57
N LEU A 53 -19.53 15.39 -0.71
CA LEU A 53 -19.74 16.76 -1.13
C LEU A 53 -21.23 17.11 -1.02
N HIS A 54 -21.55 18.24 -0.39
CA HIS A 54 -22.91 18.75 -0.33
C HIS A 54 -22.96 20.28 -0.41
N SER A 55 -24.16 20.80 -0.69
CA SER A 55 -24.46 22.24 -0.72
C SER A 55 -23.61 23.01 -1.74
N ILE A 56 -23.50 22.49 -2.98
CA ILE A 56 -22.79 23.19 -4.05
C ILE A 56 -23.60 24.39 -4.55
N GLU A 57 -22.97 25.56 -4.50
CA GLU A 57 -23.53 26.83 -4.94
C GLU A 57 -22.49 27.56 -5.79
N ALA A 58 -22.92 28.19 -6.89
CA ALA A 58 -22.06 29.00 -7.73
C ALA A 58 -22.60 30.42 -7.84
N PHE A 59 -21.72 31.40 -7.95
CA PHE A 59 -22.08 32.81 -8.08
C PHE A 59 -21.05 33.59 -8.88
N ASP A 60 -21.52 34.62 -9.57
CA ASP A 60 -20.74 35.68 -10.21
C ASP A 60 -21.12 37.05 -9.61
N ASP A 61 -20.75 38.14 -10.29
CA ASP A 61 -21.10 39.50 -9.89
C ASP A 61 -22.60 39.83 -10.09
N ALA A 62 -23.30 39.11 -10.96
CA ALA A 62 -24.73 39.24 -11.19
C ALA A 62 -25.60 38.47 -10.19
N GLY A 63 -25.03 37.45 -9.52
CA GLY A 63 -25.66 36.74 -8.41
C GLY A 63 -25.46 35.23 -8.47
N VAL A 64 -26.45 34.48 -7.99
CA VAL A 64 -26.42 33.02 -7.93
C VAL A 64 -26.61 32.42 -9.33
N LEU A 65 -25.77 31.45 -9.67
CA LEU A 65 -25.81 30.67 -10.91
C LEU A 65 -26.43 29.29 -10.67
N MET A 66 -27.16 28.78 -11.65
CA MET A 66 -27.69 27.41 -11.61
C MET A 66 -26.54 26.41 -11.81
N VAL A 67 -26.40 25.49 -10.86
CA VAL A 67 -25.48 24.34 -10.95
C VAL A 67 -26.31 23.08 -11.19
N GLN A 68 -26.11 22.46 -12.35
CA GLN A 68 -26.78 21.22 -12.72
C GLN A 68 -25.84 20.03 -12.47
N GLN A 69 -26.21 19.11 -11.58
CA GLN A 69 -25.51 17.84 -11.47
C GLN A 69 -25.83 16.96 -12.68
N LEU A 70 -24.80 16.41 -13.33
CA LEU A 70 -24.95 15.58 -14.52
C LEU A 70 -24.87 14.08 -14.20
N ASP A 71 -23.99 13.72 -13.28
CA ASP A 71 -23.78 12.34 -12.83
C ASP A 71 -23.32 12.30 -11.35
N LYS A 72 -22.82 11.14 -10.90
CA LYS A 72 -22.37 10.92 -9.51
C LYS A 72 -21.26 11.87 -9.03
N GLN A 73 -20.52 12.52 -9.93
CA GLN A 73 -19.29 13.26 -9.62
C GLN A 73 -19.06 14.50 -10.49
N SER A 74 -20.00 14.89 -11.36
CA SER A 74 -19.84 16.02 -12.27
C SER A 74 -21.03 17.00 -12.25
N TRP A 75 -20.71 18.28 -12.42
CA TRP A 75 -21.65 19.40 -12.39
C TRP A 75 -21.37 20.37 -13.53
N GLN A 76 -22.41 20.97 -14.08
CA GLN A 76 -22.35 21.94 -15.15
C GLN A 76 -22.96 23.27 -14.72
N LEU A 77 -22.35 24.37 -15.15
CA LEU A 77 -22.89 25.72 -14.97
C LEU A 77 -22.69 26.56 -16.23
N ASN A 78 -23.65 27.44 -16.49
CA ASN A 78 -23.53 28.49 -17.51
C ASN A 78 -22.98 29.76 -16.87
N HIS A 79 -22.23 30.56 -17.64
CA HIS A 79 -21.60 31.78 -17.15
C HIS A 79 -21.56 32.88 -18.20
N ASN A 80 -21.24 34.10 -17.77
CA ASN A 80 -21.04 35.26 -18.63
C ASN A 80 -19.56 35.70 -18.72
N GLN A 81 -18.61 34.77 -18.51
CA GLN A 81 -17.15 35.03 -18.49
C GLN A 81 -16.66 36.01 -17.41
N HIS A 82 -17.52 36.30 -16.45
CA HIS A 82 -17.13 37.00 -15.23
C HIS A 82 -16.39 36.03 -14.29
N PRO A 83 -15.59 36.54 -13.35
CA PRO A 83 -15.03 35.74 -12.27
C PRO A 83 -16.13 34.97 -11.53
N LEU A 84 -15.95 33.65 -11.44
CA LEU A 84 -16.86 32.75 -10.76
C LEU A 84 -16.31 32.37 -9.40
N THR A 85 -17.21 32.13 -8.47
CA THR A 85 -16.92 31.43 -7.23
C THR A 85 -17.90 30.28 -7.04
N VAL A 86 -17.37 29.13 -6.65
CA VAL A 86 -18.12 27.92 -6.32
C VAL A 86 -17.84 27.58 -4.87
N ARG A 87 -18.89 27.44 -4.06
CA ARG A 87 -18.82 27.07 -2.64
C ARG A 87 -19.50 25.74 -2.42
N TYR A 88 -18.91 24.92 -1.55
CA TYR A 88 -19.50 23.66 -1.11
C TYR A 88 -18.85 23.23 0.21
N LYS A 89 -19.39 22.17 0.80
CA LYS A 89 -18.83 21.54 2.00
C LYS A 89 -18.54 20.07 1.73
N VAL A 90 -17.54 19.55 2.41
CA VAL A 90 -17.16 18.13 2.34
C VAL A 90 -17.12 17.55 3.75
N TYR A 91 -17.80 16.41 3.93
CA TYR A 91 -17.74 15.61 5.15
C TYR A 91 -16.45 14.78 5.21
N ALA A 92 -15.60 15.05 6.20
CA ALA A 92 -14.26 14.50 6.35
C ALA A 92 -14.16 13.57 7.56
N PHE A 93 -14.66 12.35 7.43
CA PHE A 93 -14.59 11.33 8.49
C PHE A 93 -14.25 9.94 7.93
N ASP A 94 -13.31 9.88 6.99
CA ASP A 94 -12.73 8.65 6.45
C ASP A 94 -11.40 8.37 7.16
N LEU A 95 -11.37 7.37 8.04
CA LEU A 95 -10.16 6.93 8.74
C LEU A 95 -9.23 6.14 7.80
N SER A 96 -8.70 6.81 6.78
CA SER A 96 -7.70 6.23 5.87
C SER A 96 -6.85 7.28 5.17
N VAL A 97 -5.72 6.83 4.62
CA VAL A 97 -4.77 7.65 3.85
C VAL A 97 -5.29 8.15 2.49
N ARG A 98 -6.56 7.90 2.15
CA ARG A 98 -7.10 8.05 0.78
C ARG A 98 -8.22 9.06 0.68
N GLY A 99 -8.88 9.37 1.79
CA GLY A 99 -10.00 10.30 1.90
C GLY A 99 -9.61 11.51 2.74
N CYS A 100 -10.60 12.14 3.38
CA CYS A 100 -10.35 13.23 4.32
C CYS A 100 -10.85 12.85 5.71
N TYR A 101 -10.11 13.31 6.71
CA TYR A 101 -10.43 13.12 8.12
C TYR A 101 -10.28 14.46 8.86
N LEU A 102 -11.16 14.73 9.80
CA LEU A 102 -11.14 15.92 10.63
C LEU A 102 -11.71 15.55 12.00
N ASP A 103 -10.98 15.83 13.06
CA ASP A 103 -11.47 15.80 14.44
C ASP A 103 -10.91 16.99 15.24
N ASP A 104 -10.98 16.95 16.56
CA ASP A 104 -10.49 18.00 17.45
C ASP A 104 -8.97 17.99 17.67
N GLN A 105 -8.26 16.99 17.13
CA GLN A 105 -6.81 16.86 17.25
C GLN A 105 -6.08 17.21 15.96
N LEU A 106 -6.63 16.78 14.81
CA LEU A 106 -5.97 16.92 13.51
C LEU A 106 -6.95 16.96 12.33
N ALA A 107 -6.40 17.30 11.16
CA ALA A 107 -7.07 17.10 9.89
C ALA A 107 -6.12 16.47 8.86
N ILE A 108 -6.62 15.47 8.15
CA ILE A 108 -6.01 14.90 6.95
C ILE A 108 -6.84 15.34 5.76
N LEU A 109 -6.27 16.16 4.89
CA LEU A 109 -6.94 16.72 3.73
C LEU A 109 -6.27 16.21 2.46
N ASN A 110 -6.92 15.29 1.76
CA ASN A 110 -6.53 14.85 0.42
C ASN A 110 -7.27 15.69 -0.64
N PRO A 111 -6.59 16.54 -1.42
CA PRO A 111 -7.28 17.40 -2.38
C PRO A 111 -8.02 16.63 -3.47
N ALA A 112 -7.64 15.39 -3.79
CA ALA A 112 -8.40 14.49 -4.67
C ALA A 112 -9.84 14.22 -4.18
N ALA A 113 -10.09 14.32 -2.88
CA ALA A 113 -11.40 14.12 -2.25
C ALA A 113 -12.08 15.45 -1.86
N LEU A 114 -11.46 16.61 -2.14
CA LEU A 114 -11.94 17.93 -1.71
C LEU A 114 -12.10 18.93 -2.86
N CYS A 115 -11.14 19.01 -3.78
CA CYS A 115 -11.05 20.08 -4.76
C CYS A 115 -11.71 19.65 -6.07
N LEU A 116 -12.74 20.36 -6.52
CA LEU A 116 -13.37 20.11 -7.82
C LEU A 116 -12.45 20.54 -8.97
N GLU A 117 -12.15 19.63 -9.89
CA GLU A 117 -11.48 19.94 -11.16
C GLU A 117 -12.33 20.90 -12.01
N VAL A 118 -11.72 21.93 -12.59
CA VAL A 118 -12.34 22.81 -13.59
C VAL A 118 -11.86 22.36 -14.98
N LYS A 119 -12.77 21.79 -15.78
CA LYS A 119 -12.40 21.25 -17.11
C LYS A 119 -11.90 22.36 -18.04
N GLY A 120 -10.78 22.09 -18.70
CA GLY A 120 -10.08 23.04 -19.56
C GLY A 120 -9.09 23.97 -18.83
N MET A 121 -8.99 23.89 -17.49
CA MET A 121 -8.06 24.67 -16.67
C MET A 121 -7.14 23.76 -15.83
N GLU A 122 -7.00 22.48 -16.21
CA GLU A 122 -6.26 21.48 -15.44
C GLU A 122 -4.75 21.81 -15.33
N ALA A 123 -4.21 22.48 -16.34
CA ALA A 123 -2.80 22.87 -16.42
C ALA A 123 -2.52 24.26 -15.82
N GLU A 124 -3.55 24.98 -15.36
CA GLU A 124 -3.37 26.30 -14.77
C GLU A 124 -2.74 26.20 -13.38
N PRO A 125 -1.80 27.11 -13.03
CA PRO A 125 -1.27 27.19 -11.68
C PRO A 125 -2.36 27.53 -10.66
N ILE A 126 -2.30 26.88 -9.50
CA ILE A 126 -3.34 26.91 -8.47
C ILE A 126 -2.79 27.55 -7.20
N ASN A 127 -3.55 28.51 -6.67
CA ASN A 127 -3.35 29.03 -5.32
C ASN A 127 -4.26 28.30 -4.34
N LEU A 128 -3.71 27.70 -3.30
CA LEU A 128 -4.45 27.02 -2.24
C LEU A 128 -4.30 27.80 -0.93
N THR A 129 -5.39 28.31 -0.37
CA THR A 129 -5.39 28.93 0.96
C THR A 129 -5.97 27.98 1.98
N VAL A 130 -5.22 27.73 3.06
CA VAL A 130 -5.65 26.89 4.18
C VAL A 130 -6.00 27.79 5.36
N VAL A 131 -7.19 27.63 5.90
CA VAL A 131 -7.73 28.43 7.01
C VAL A 131 -8.24 27.52 8.11
N THR A 132 -7.77 27.75 9.33
CA THR A 132 -8.26 27.13 10.56
C THR A 132 -8.91 28.19 11.46
N PRO A 133 -9.80 27.81 12.39
CA PRO A 133 -10.23 28.68 13.47
C PRO A 133 -9.03 29.19 14.26
N GLU A 134 -9.00 30.49 14.59
CA GLU A 134 -7.87 31.13 15.30
C GLU A 134 -7.55 30.50 16.66
N CYS A 135 -8.51 29.81 17.27
CA CYS A 135 -8.32 29.11 18.54
C CYS A 135 -7.51 27.81 18.42
N LEU A 136 -7.26 27.31 17.21
CA LEU A 136 -6.46 26.13 16.97
C LEU A 136 -5.02 26.52 16.72
N ASP A 137 -4.14 26.11 17.63
CA ASP A 137 -2.68 26.16 17.47
C ASP A 137 -2.22 24.96 16.62
N TRP A 138 -2.71 24.91 15.37
CA TRP A 138 -2.41 23.82 14.44
C TRP A 138 -1.35 24.25 13.42
N GLN A 139 -0.36 23.38 13.27
CA GLN A 139 0.63 23.42 12.22
C GLN A 139 0.09 22.75 10.94
N VAL A 140 0.76 22.98 9.81
CA VAL A 140 0.47 22.39 8.50
C VAL A 140 1.72 21.71 7.93
N ALA A 141 1.63 20.42 7.61
CA ALA A 141 2.65 19.68 6.87
C ALA A 141 2.13 19.25 5.50
N THR A 142 2.85 19.59 4.45
CA THR A 142 2.49 19.28 3.06
C THR A 142 3.69 19.42 2.13
N GLY A 143 3.67 18.67 1.03
CA GLY A 143 4.62 18.80 -0.08
C GLY A 143 4.36 20.00 -1.00
N LEU A 144 3.35 20.84 -0.73
CA LEU A 144 3.08 22.02 -1.55
C LEU A 144 4.07 23.15 -1.26
N THR A 145 4.37 23.94 -2.30
CA THR A 145 5.23 25.11 -2.14
C THR A 145 4.49 26.19 -1.36
N ARG A 146 5.09 26.72 -0.30
CA ARG A 146 4.51 27.84 0.46
C ARG A 146 4.46 29.11 -0.37
N GLY A 147 3.31 29.78 -0.36
CA GLY A 147 3.13 31.11 -0.94
C GLY A 147 3.81 32.20 -0.12
N ARG A 148 4.00 33.37 -0.74
CA ARG A 148 4.60 34.54 -0.07
C ARG A 148 3.74 34.97 1.12
N GLY A 149 4.37 35.14 2.28
CA GLY A 149 3.70 35.56 3.53
C GLY A 149 3.28 34.39 4.43
N THR A 150 3.32 33.15 3.94
CA THR A 150 3.09 31.95 4.74
C THR A 150 4.38 31.51 5.41
N GLN A 151 4.41 31.47 6.74
CA GLN A 151 5.54 30.94 7.49
C GLN A 151 5.61 29.40 7.39
N ALA A 152 6.76 28.82 7.70
CA ALA A 152 6.89 27.37 7.74
C ALA A 152 5.89 26.77 8.74
N GLN A 153 5.23 25.69 8.33
CA GLN A 153 4.25 24.95 9.13
C GLN A 153 3.00 25.75 9.54
N ASN A 154 2.69 26.88 8.91
CA ASN A 154 1.49 27.66 9.26
C ASN A 154 0.38 27.50 8.23
N CYS A 155 -0.86 27.72 8.69
CA CYS A 155 -1.97 28.00 7.78
C CYS A 155 -1.68 29.25 6.94
N GLY A 156 -2.20 29.27 5.71
CA GLY A 156 -1.94 30.35 4.77
C GLY A 156 -1.99 29.91 3.31
N LEU A 157 -1.28 30.65 2.46
CA LEU A 157 -1.22 30.43 1.03
C LEU A 157 -0.16 29.38 0.66
N TYR A 158 -0.52 28.48 -0.25
CA TYR A 158 0.29 27.43 -0.87
C TYR A 158 0.07 27.43 -2.39
N HIS A 159 0.99 26.81 -3.13
CA HIS A 159 0.99 26.78 -4.58
C HIS A 159 1.13 25.35 -5.12
N ALA A 160 0.34 25.05 -6.15
CA ALA A 160 0.50 23.90 -7.03
C ALA A 160 0.60 24.38 -8.49
N ASP A 161 1.46 23.76 -9.27
CA ASP A 161 1.73 24.09 -10.68
C ASP A 161 0.52 23.75 -11.57
N ASN A 162 -0.31 22.78 -11.16
CA ASN A 162 -1.49 22.32 -11.89
C ASN A 162 -2.39 21.45 -10.99
N TYR A 163 -3.54 21.05 -11.51
CA TYR A 163 -4.51 20.22 -10.78
C TYR A 163 -3.96 18.84 -10.41
N GLN A 164 -3.13 18.23 -11.27
CA GLN A 164 -2.52 16.93 -11.01
C GLN A 164 -1.57 16.97 -9.80
N GLN A 165 -0.78 18.03 -9.64
CA GLN A 165 0.05 18.21 -8.45
C GLN A 165 -0.80 18.47 -7.20
N LEU A 166 -1.85 19.30 -7.31
CA LEU A 166 -2.76 19.58 -6.19
C LEU A 166 -3.33 18.29 -5.61
N ILE A 167 -3.93 17.44 -6.43
CA ILE A 167 -4.56 16.19 -5.96
C ILE A 167 -3.57 15.11 -5.54
N ASP A 168 -2.30 15.27 -5.89
CA ASP A 168 -1.22 14.37 -5.47
C ASP A 168 -0.48 14.86 -4.23
N THR A 169 -0.94 15.94 -3.57
CA THR A 169 -0.23 16.50 -2.42
C THR A 169 -1.16 16.62 -1.20
N PRO A 170 -1.17 15.63 -0.29
CA PRO A 170 -1.96 15.70 0.93
C PRO A 170 -1.50 16.83 1.86
N LEU A 171 -2.40 17.24 2.76
CA LEU A 171 -2.11 18.15 3.86
C LEU A 171 -2.47 17.46 5.18
N MET A 172 -1.53 17.50 6.13
CA MET A 172 -1.73 17.11 7.52
C MET A 172 -1.70 18.36 8.38
N LEU A 173 -2.76 18.58 9.16
CA LEU A 173 -2.88 19.69 10.08
C LEU A 173 -3.09 19.18 11.50
N GLY A 174 -2.55 19.86 12.49
CA GLY A 174 -2.73 19.46 13.89
C GLY A 174 -1.58 19.96 14.75
N LYS A 175 -1.41 19.36 15.93
CA LYS A 175 -0.15 19.47 16.67
C LYS A 175 0.82 18.45 16.11
N LEU A 176 1.91 18.93 15.53
CA LEU A 176 2.81 18.10 14.74
C LEU A 176 4.21 18.06 15.38
N ASP A 177 4.70 16.86 15.61
CA ASP A 177 6.12 16.63 15.87
C ASP A 177 6.84 16.47 14.53
N MET A 178 7.94 17.21 14.33
CA MET A 178 8.67 17.22 13.07
C MET A 178 10.17 17.07 13.28
N ALA A 179 10.76 16.18 12.49
CA ALA A 179 12.19 15.94 12.40
C ALA A 179 12.67 16.16 10.96
N GLU A 180 13.73 16.93 10.77
CA GLU A 180 14.37 17.16 9.46
C GLU A 180 15.67 16.35 9.34
N PHE A 181 15.88 15.73 8.19
CA PHE A 181 17.14 15.05 7.83
C PHE A 181 17.49 15.27 6.36
N ASP A 182 18.75 15.05 6.00
CA ASP A 182 19.25 15.22 4.64
C ASP A 182 19.47 13.87 3.95
N VAL A 183 19.08 13.78 2.67
CA VAL A 183 19.46 12.68 1.78
C VAL A 183 20.08 13.30 0.54
N CYS A 184 21.40 13.17 0.39
CA CYS A 184 22.13 13.65 -0.79
C CYS A 184 21.87 15.14 -1.13
N GLY A 185 21.71 16.01 -0.12
CA GLY A 185 21.43 17.44 -0.30
C GLY A 185 19.95 17.79 -0.47
N VAL A 186 19.04 16.83 -0.39
CA VAL A 186 17.59 17.04 -0.44
C VAL A 186 17.00 16.92 0.97
N PRO A 187 16.35 17.96 1.50
CA PRO A 187 15.74 17.92 2.83
C PRO A 187 14.54 16.97 2.85
N HIS A 188 14.49 16.12 3.87
CA HIS A 188 13.42 15.19 4.17
C HIS A 188 12.82 15.53 5.54
N TYR A 189 11.51 15.38 5.66
CA TYR A 189 10.76 15.71 6.86
C TYR A 189 9.98 14.48 7.32
N LEU A 190 10.23 14.05 8.56
CA LEU A 190 9.39 13.10 9.28
C LEU A 190 8.41 13.89 10.13
N VAL A 191 7.11 13.71 9.91
CA VAL A 191 6.04 14.42 10.61
C VAL A 191 5.14 13.40 11.29
N LEU A 192 4.86 13.56 12.58
CA LEU A 192 3.89 12.74 13.30
C LEU A 192 2.74 13.58 13.85
N ALA A 193 1.54 12.99 13.84
CA ALA A 193 0.34 13.52 14.49
C ALA A 193 -0.42 12.39 15.21
N GLY A 194 -1.08 12.73 16.32
CA GLY A 194 -1.94 11.78 17.06
C GLY A 194 -1.20 10.78 17.96
N HIS A 195 0.04 11.10 18.41
CA HIS A 195 0.81 10.22 19.29
C HIS A 195 0.98 10.80 20.71
N GLU A 196 1.32 9.93 21.67
CA GLU A 196 1.69 10.33 23.03
C GLU A 196 3.20 10.31 23.27
N GLN A 197 3.91 9.30 22.73
CA GLN A 197 5.35 9.13 22.91
C GLN A 197 5.96 8.48 21.66
N VAL A 198 7.12 8.98 21.24
CA VAL A 198 7.91 8.43 20.13
C VAL A 198 9.38 8.78 20.30
N ASP A 199 10.28 7.87 19.92
CA ASP A 199 11.69 8.19 19.70
C ASP A 199 11.89 8.74 18.27
N LEU A 200 11.60 10.03 18.11
CA LEU A 200 11.63 10.71 16.81
C LEU A 200 13.04 10.71 16.19
N GLU A 201 14.07 10.83 17.01
CA GLU A 201 15.46 10.89 16.54
C GLU A 201 15.93 9.54 16.01
N ARG A 202 15.58 8.44 16.70
CA ARG A 202 15.82 7.09 16.18
C ARG A 202 15.07 6.85 14.88
N PHE A 203 13.77 7.16 14.84
CA PHE A 203 12.95 6.93 13.65
C PHE A 203 13.51 7.68 12.44
N LYS A 204 13.85 8.97 12.62
CA LYS A 204 14.51 9.80 11.61
C LYS A 204 15.83 9.18 11.10
N ALA A 205 16.72 8.76 12.00
CA ALA A 205 18.02 8.21 11.63
C ALA A 205 17.89 6.90 10.84
N GLU A 206 16.93 6.05 11.19
CA GLU A 206 16.67 4.79 10.49
C GLU A 206 16.00 5.02 9.13
N LEU A 207 15.07 5.96 9.02
CA LEU A 207 14.52 6.41 7.73
C LEU A 207 15.62 6.95 6.80
N GLN A 208 16.54 7.77 7.32
CA GLN A 208 17.65 8.28 6.51
C GLN A 208 18.49 7.14 5.91
N ARG A 209 18.75 6.07 6.68
CA ARG A 209 19.48 4.89 6.18
C ARG A 209 18.71 4.17 5.07
N ILE A 210 17.38 4.05 5.19
CA ILE A 210 16.51 3.47 4.16
C ILE A 210 16.56 4.32 2.88
N CYS A 211 16.35 5.63 2.99
CA CYS A 211 16.37 6.53 1.84
C CYS A 211 17.72 6.50 1.11
N LEU A 212 18.83 6.49 1.86
CA LEU A 212 20.18 6.38 1.32
C LEU A 212 20.45 5.05 0.62
N GLN A 213 19.81 3.95 1.04
CA GLN A 213 19.89 2.67 0.35
C GLN A 213 19.08 2.69 -0.95
N GLN A 214 17.83 3.15 -0.92
CA GLN A 214 16.98 3.12 -2.09
C GLN A 214 17.45 4.03 -3.22
N GLN A 215 18.01 5.20 -2.90
CA GLN A 215 18.56 6.06 -3.95
C GLN A 215 19.72 5.39 -4.72
N GLN A 216 20.46 4.44 -4.09
CA GLN A 216 21.51 3.69 -4.78
C GLN A 216 20.94 2.75 -5.85
N VAL A 217 19.74 2.20 -5.61
CA VAL A 217 19.05 1.35 -6.60
C VAL A 217 18.85 2.10 -7.91
N PHE A 218 18.54 3.39 -7.86
CA PHE A 218 18.31 4.23 -9.04
C PHE A 218 19.52 5.06 -9.48
N GLY A 219 20.62 5.03 -8.71
CA GLY A 219 21.83 5.80 -8.97
C GLY A 219 21.72 7.29 -8.61
N GLY A 220 20.74 7.67 -7.79
CA GLY A 220 20.51 9.03 -7.33
C GLY A 220 19.04 9.34 -7.04
N LEU A 221 18.80 10.46 -6.37
CA LEU A 221 17.47 11.03 -6.21
C LEU A 221 16.95 11.58 -7.55
N PRO A 222 15.62 11.61 -7.79
CA PRO A 222 15.07 12.27 -8.96
C PRO A 222 15.47 13.75 -9.00
N THR A 223 15.83 14.26 -10.17
CA THR A 223 16.41 15.61 -10.33
C THR A 223 15.44 16.74 -9.98
N ASP A 224 14.15 16.48 -10.08
CA ASP A 224 13.05 17.39 -9.74
C ASP A 224 12.67 17.32 -8.24
N LEU A 225 13.14 16.33 -7.47
CA LEU A 225 12.82 16.21 -6.05
C LEU A 225 13.54 17.30 -5.24
N LYS A 226 12.78 18.24 -4.67
CA LYS A 226 13.33 19.37 -3.88
C LYS A 226 13.24 19.17 -2.38
N HIS A 227 12.30 18.35 -1.94
CA HIS A 227 12.12 17.91 -0.57
C HIS A 227 11.22 16.67 -0.56
N TYR A 228 11.17 15.94 0.55
CA TYR A 228 10.24 14.82 0.72
C TYR A 228 9.62 14.80 2.12
N TRP A 229 8.34 14.44 2.22
CA TRP A 229 7.60 14.45 3.50
C TRP A 229 7.01 13.06 3.83
N PHE A 230 7.39 12.49 4.96
CA PHE A 230 6.71 11.35 5.58
C PHE A 230 5.65 11.88 6.55
N LEU A 231 4.38 11.81 6.16
CA LEU A 231 3.25 12.26 6.97
C LEU A 231 2.67 11.06 7.73
N CYS A 232 3.06 10.90 8.99
CA CYS A 232 2.69 9.76 9.84
C CYS A 232 1.50 10.10 10.74
N TRP A 233 0.34 9.57 10.41
CA TRP A 233 -0.87 9.65 11.21
C TRP A 233 -0.99 8.44 12.13
N VAL A 234 -0.92 8.69 13.44
CA VAL A 234 -0.97 7.67 14.50
C VAL A 234 -2.40 7.55 15.03
N THR A 235 -2.88 6.33 15.16
CA THR A 235 -4.26 5.99 15.58
C THR A 235 -4.31 4.76 16.48
N ASP A 236 -5.49 4.43 17.02
CA ASP A 236 -5.69 3.20 17.81
C ASP A 236 -5.69 1.92 16.95
N SER A 237 -6.05 2.05 15.67
CA SER A 237 -6.16 0.93 14.75
C SER A 237 -6.07 1.39 13.30
N GLY A 238 -5.44 0.57 12.48
CA GLY A 238 -5.29 0.85 11.06
C GLY A 238 -3.84 0.70 10.64
N TYR A 239 -3.64 0.45 9.36
CA TYR A 239 -2.32 0.34 8.75
C TYR A 239 -2.45 0.60 7.26
N GLY A 240 -1.54 1.40 6.70
CA GLY A 240 -1.43 1.59 5.26
C GLY A 240 -0.70 2.86 4.87
N GLY A 241 -0.26 2.92 3.63
CA GLY A 241 0.41 4.06 3.03
C GLY A 241 -0.25 4.47 1.71
N LEU A 242 0.06 5.69 1.29
CA LEU A 242 -0.21 6.15 -0.07
C LEU A 242 0.95 7.02 -0.55
N GLU A 243 1.41 6.73 -1.74
CA GLU A 243 2.56 7.35 -2.36
C GLU A 243 2.21 8.64 -3.10
N HIS A 244 3.02 9.67 -2.91
CA HIS A 244 2.88 10.96 -3.57
C HIS A 244 4.21 11.44 -4.15
N HIS A 245 4.16 12.38 -5.11
CA HIS A 245 5.33 12.78 -5.92
C HIS A 245 6.53 13.23 -5.08
N ASN A 246 6.27 13.87 -3.94
CA ASN A 246 7.25 14.37 -2.99
C ASN A 246 6.81 14.19 -1.52
N SER A 247 5.94 13.22 -1.25
CA SER A 247 5.52 12.86 0.10
C SER A 247 4.94 11.45 0.16
N THR A 248 4.60 11.00 1.36
CA THR A 248 3.70 9.87 1.59
C THR A 248 2.81 10.17 2.78
N LEU A 249 1.57 9.66 2.76
CA LEU A 249 0.68 9.67 3.92
C LEU A 249 0.58 8.25 4.46
N LEU A 250 0.92 8.10 5.73
CA LEU A 250 1.01 6.83 6.43
C LEU A 250 0.00 6.80 7.58
N LEU A 251 -0.75 5.72 7.70
CA LEU A 251 -1.60 5.40 8.84
C LEU A 251 -0.96 4.25 9.61
N LEU A 252 -0.72 4.47 10.89
CA LEU A 252 -0.08 3.51 11.80
C LEU A 252 -0.69 3.61 13.19
N THR A 253 -0.24 2.73 14.08
CA THR A 253 -0.68 2.65 15.47
C THR A 253 0.43 2.99 16.46
N HIS A 254 0.06 3.24 17.71
CA HIS A 254 1.02 3.46 18.79
C HIS A 254 1.98 2.28 19.02
N GLN A 255 1.60 1.04 18.64
CA GLN A 255 2.44 -0.16 18.81
C GLN A 255 3.56 -0.23 17.77
N ASP A 256 3.37 0.46 16.65
CA ASP A 256 4.34 0.49 15.55
C ASP A 256 5.52 1.43 15.86
N LEU A 257 5.39 2.35 16.82
CA LEU A 257 6.38 3.41 17.06
C LEU A 257 7.54 2.96 17.95
N PRO A 258 8.77 3.45 17.69
CA PRO A 258 9.90 3.21 18.58
C PRO A 258 9.75 4.00 19.89
N ASN A 259 10.24 3.41 20.99
CA ASN A 259 10.09 3.97 22.33
C ASN A 259 11.44 4.40 22.94
N THR A 260 11.51 5.63 23.44
CA THR A 260 12.73 6.21 24.06
C THR A 260 13.22 5.46 25.30
N GLN A 261 12.33 4.75 25.99
CA GLN A 261 12.68 3.92 27.16
C GLN A 261 13.18 2.53 26.77
N ARG A 262 13.16 2.19 25.47
CA ARG A 262 13.58 0.89 24.92
C ARG A 262 14.40 1.09 23.63
N PRO A 263 15.56 1.76 23.71
CA PRO A 263 16.33 2.16 22.54
C PRO A 263 16.82 0.98 21.68
N ASP A 264 17.03 -0.20 22.28
CA ASP A 264 17.50 -1.41 21.59
C ASP A 264 16.37 -2.31 21.08
N GLU A 265 15.09 -2.00 21.37
CA GLU A 265 13.96 -2.83 20.97
C GLU A 265 13.65 -2.63 19.48
N SER A 266 13.60 -3.73 18.72
CA SER A 266 13.15 -3.78 17.33
C SER A 266 12.01 -4.78 17.24
N THR A 267 10.79 -4.32 17.51
CA THR A 267 9.58 -5.15 17.45
C THR A 267 9.22 -5.48 16.00
N ALA A 268 8.43 -6.54 15.78
CA ALA A 268 7.91 -6.85 14.45
C ALA A 268 7.03 -5.71 13.89
N ASP A 269 6.30 -5.00 14.75
CA ASP A 269 5.44 -3.88 14.39
C ASP A 269 6.26 -2.68 13.89
N TYR A 270 7.33 -2.33 14.60
CA TYR A 270 8.24 -1.27 14.15
C TYR A 270 8.99 -1.64 12.86
N GLN A 271 9.39 -2.91 12.71
CA GLN A 271 9.97 -3.40 11.46
C GLN A 271 8.98 -3.28 10.29
N ASN A 272 7.70 -3.61 10.52
CA ASN A 272 6.67 -3.41 9.51
C ASN A 272 6.50 -1.93 9.15
N LEU A 273 6.50 -1.02 10.13
CA LEU A 273 6.45 0.43 9.87
C LEU A 273 7.63 0.92 9.03
N LEU A 274 8.85 0.49 9.35
CA LEU A 274 10.02 0.82 8.54
C LEU A 274 9.89 0.24 7.12
N GLY A 275 9.38 -0.98 6.98
CA GLY A 275 9.04 -1.60 5.70
C GLY A 275 8.02 -0.78 4.91
N LEU A 276 6.96 -0.28 5.55
CA LEU A 276 5.97 0.61 4.93
C LEU A 276 6.60 1.92 4.47
N CYS A 277 7.40 2.57 5.31
CA CYS A 277 8.09 3.80 4.92
C CYS A 277 9.04 3.55 3.73
N SER A 278 9.73 2.41 3.73
CA SER A 278 10.56 1.94 2.63
C SER A 278 9.72 1.78 1.35
N HIS A 279 8.59 1.09 1.42
CA HIS A 279 7.67 0.88 0.31
C HIS A 279 7.24 2.20 -0.34
N GLU A 280 6.69 3.10 0.46
CA GLU A 280 6.18 4.38 -0.04
C GLU A 280 7.29 5.32 -0.53
N TYR A 281 8.49 5.24 0.05
CA TYR A 281 9.63 6.02 -0.43
C TYR A 281 10.15 5.51 -1.78
N PHE A 282 10.14 4.20 -2.01
CA PHE A 282 10.58 3.62 -3.29
C PHE A 282 9.67 4.09 -4.42
N HIS A 283 8.38 4.28 -4.10
CA HIS A 283 7.41 4.83 -5.03
C HIS A 283 7.76 6.23 -5.56
N THR A 284 8.63 6.99 -4.88
CA THR A 284 9.15 8.27 -5.39
C THR A 284 9.70 8.16 -6.80
N TRP A 285 10.44 7.08 -7.10
CA TRP A 285 10.86 6.76 -8.46
C TRP A 285 9.77 5.95 -9.18
N TRP A 286 9.16 5.01 -8.47
CA TRP A 286 8.44 3.88 -9.02
C TRP A 286 7.16 3.56 -8.24
N VAL A 287 6.09 4.34 -8.27
CA VAL A 287 5.34 4.61 -9.50
C VAL A 287 5.09 6.11 -9.77
N LYS A 288 5.62 7.03 -8.97
CA LYS A 288 5.30 8.46 -9.14
C LYS A 288 5.87 9.05 -10.42
N ARG A 289 7.05 8.60 -10.84
CA ARG A 289 7.76 9.10 -12.04
C ARG A 289 7.78 8.06 -13.16
N ALA A 290 8.42 6.92 -12.92
CA ALA A 290 8.25 5.76 -13.77
C ALA A 290 6.87 5.16 -13.50
N LYS A 291 6.03 5.05 -14.54
CA LYS A 291 4.67 4.51 -14.38
C LYS A 291 4.15 3.89 -15.68
N PRO A 292 3.07 3.10 -15.64
CA PRO A 292 2.39 2.67 -16.85
C PRO A 292 2.00 3.86 -17.73
N ALA A 293 2.22 3.77 -19.04
CA ALA A 293 1.78 4.80 -19.99
C ALA A 293 0.26 5.04 -19.91
N GLN A 294 -0.50 4.01 -19.51
CA GLN A 294 -1.93 4.12 -19.24
C GLN A 294 -2.27 5.15 -18.16
N PHE A 295 -1.34 5.52 -17.26
CA PHE A 295 -1.54 6.51 -16.20
C PHE A 295 -1.10 7.93 -16.62
N LEU A 296 -0.80 8.15 -17.89
CA LEU A 296 -0.42 9.45 -18.44
C LEU A 296 -1.43 9.93 -19.50
N PRO A 297 -2.38 10.81 -19.15
CA PRO A 297 -2.73 11.25 -17.80
C PRO A 297 -3.61 10.23 -17.05
N TYR A 298 -3.81 10.45 -15.76
CA TYR A 298 -4.83 9.74 -15.01
C TYR A 298 -6.24 10.13 -15.49
N ARG A 299 -7.12 9.13 -15.60
CA ARG A 299 -8.55 9.31 -15.85
C ARG A 299 -9.31 8.97 -14.58
N LEU A 300 -9.68 10.01 -13.85
CA LEU A 300 -10.17 9.89 -12.47
C LEU A 300 -11.68 9.70 -12.35
N ASN A 301 -12.39 9.46 -13.46
CA ASN A 301 -13.83 9.24 -13.46
C ASN A 301 -14.24 7.76 -13.50
N THR A 302 -13.39 6.91 -14.08
CA THR A 302 -13.63 5.47 -14.23
C THR A 302 -12.39 4.67 -13.86
N GLU A 303 -12.53 3.36 -13.79
CA GLU A 303 -11.41 2.43 -13.71
C GLU A 303 -10.41 2.66 -14.86
N GLN A 304 -9.12 2.56 -14.56
CA GLN A 304 -8.03 2.70 -15.52
C GLN A 304 -7.12 1.46 -15.46
N TYR A 305 -7.41 0.50 -16.33
CA TYR A 305 -6.80 -0.84 -16.29
C TYR A 305 -5.34 -0.86 -16.75
N THR A 306 -4.52 -1.65 -16.05
CA THR A 306 -3.13 -1.97 -16.43
C THR A 306 -2.76 -3.36 -15.92
N SER A 307 -1.94 -4.11 -16.67
CA SER A 307 -1.36 -5.37 -16.21
C SER A 307 -0.04 -5.19 -15.45
N GLN A 308 0.47 -3.96 -15.30
CA GLN A 308 1.85 -3.69 -14.87
C GLN A 308 2.04 -3.55 -13.36
N LEU A 309 1.02 -3.77 -12.51
CA LEU A 309 1.18 -3.63 -11.05
C LEU A 309 2.09 -4.70 -10.45
N TRP A 310 2.24 -5.87 -11.08
CA TRP A 310 3.27 -6.84 -10.65
C TRP A 310 4.69 -6.26 -10.70
N LEU A 311 4.91 -5.30 -11.60
CA LEU A 311 6.17 -4.60 -11.79
C LEU A 311 6.23 -3.37 -10.88
N TYR A 312 5.16 -2.56 -10.82
CA TYR A 312 5.16 -1.32 -10.04
C TYR A 312 4.99 -1.50 -8.52
N GLU A 313 4.23 -2.50 -8.12
CA GLU A 313 3.95 -2.82 -6.71
C GLU A 313 4.79 -4.00 -6.26
N GLY A 314 4.91 -5.02 -7.12
CA GLY A 314 5.66 -6.22 -6.80
C GLY A 314 7.16 -5.99 -6.65
N PHE A 315 7.77 -5.19 -7.51
CA PHE A 315 9.21 -4.90 -7.37
C PHE A 315 9.45 -3.96 -6.19
N THR A 316 8.54 -3.02 -5.93
CA THR A 316 8.56 -2.21 -4.71
C THR A 316 8.51 -3.09 -3.46
N SER A 317 7.62 -4.10 -3.45
CA SER A 317 7.50 -5.13 -2.40
C SER A 317 8.70 -6.10 -2.29
N TYR A 318 9.65 -6.03 -3.21
CA TYR A 318 10.93 -6.74 -3.11
C TYR A 318 11.99 -5.82 -2.51
N TYR A 319 12.01 -4.56 -2.93
CA TYR A 319 12.99 -3.58 -2.47
C TYR A 319 12.69 -3.00 -1.10
N ASP A 320 11.44 -3.01 -0.64
CA ASP A 320 11.05 -2.46 0.66
C ASP A 320 11.77 -3.18 1.82
N ASP A 321 11.62 -4.50 1.93
CA ASP A 321 12.31 -5.35 2.92
C ASP A 321 13.81 -5.48 2.61
N LEU A 322 14.20 -5.51 1.34
CA LEU A 322 15.62 -5.61 0.94
C LEU A 322 16.41 -4.36 1.34
N ALA A 323 15.82 -3.17 1.27
CA ALA A 323 16.43 -1.94 1.74
C ALA A 323 16.65 -1.97 3.26
N LEU A 324 15.74 -2.58 4.04
CA LEU A 324 15.89 -2.73 5.48
C LEU A 324 17.09 -3.61 5.86
N VAL A 325 17.27 -4.77 5.22
CA VAL A 325 18.44 -5.62 5.49
C VAL A 325 19.75 -4.99 4.95
N ARG A 326 19.72 -4.38 3.76
CA ARG A 326 20.89 -3.68 3.19
C ARG A 326 21.31 -2.44 3.97
N SER A 327 20.38 -1.82 4.68
CA SER A 327 20.67 -0.69 5.57
C SER A 327 21.12 -1.15 6.96
N GLY A 328 21.01 -2.44 7.29
CA GLY A 328 21.33 -3.00 8.61
C GLY A 328 20.26 -2.73 9.68
N LEU A 329 19.00 -2.57 9.26
CA LEU A 329 17.83 -2.43 10.15
C LEU A 329 17.13 -3.77 10.42
N LEU A 330 17.31 -4.72 9.51
CA LEU A 330 16.99 -6.13 9.74
C LEU A 330 18.27 -6.96 9.74
N THR A 331 18.32 -7.98 10.60
CA THR A 331 19.32 -9.04 10.47
C THR A 331 18.99 -9.93 9.27
N GLN A 332 19.97 -10.73 8.83
CA GLN A 332 19.77 -11.70 7.75
C GLN A 332 18.68 -12.72 8.09
N GLU A 333 18.61 -13.17 9.34
CA GLU A 333 17.63 -14.13 9.84
C GLU A 333 16.22 -13.52 9.84
N GLN A 334 16.10 -12.25 10.25
CA GLN A 334 14.82 -11.54 10.24
C GLN A 334 14.30 -11.37 8.80
N TYR A 335 15.20 -10.98 7.88
CA TYR A 335 14.85 -10.88 6.47
C TYR A 335 14.46 -12.24 5.86
N PHE A 336 15.18 -13.33 6.16
CA PHE A 336 14.79 -14.66 5.71
C PHE A 336 13.44 -15.08 6.28
N ALA A 337 13.16 -14.80 7.55
CA ALA A 337 11.86 -15.09 8.14
C ALA A 337 10.72 -14.30 7.46
N ALA A 338 10.95 -13.03 7.09
CA ALA A 338 9.99 -12.24 6.32
C ALA A 338 9.78 -12.82 4.91
N LEU A 339 10.87 -13.16 4.22
CA LEU A 339 10.81 -13.76 2.89
C LEU A 339 10.11 -15.13 2.88
N GLU A 340 10.35 -15.96 3.87
CA GLU A 340 9.63 -17.23 4.06
C GLU A 340 8.12 -17.03 4.21
N LYS A 341 7.68 -16.02 4.99
CA LYS A 341 6.26 -15.68 5.10
C LYS A 341 5.67 -15.34 3.73
N THR A 342 6.39 -14.55 2.92
CA THR A 342 5.97 -14.18 1.56
C THR A 342 5.88 -15.40 0.65
N ILE A 343 6.90 -16.26 0.65
CA ILE A 343 6.91 -17.52 -0.12
C ILE A 343 5.71 -18.38 0.25
N ASN A 344 5.49 -18.61 1.54
CA ASN A 344 4.44 -19.50 2.02
C ASN A 344 3.03 -18.93 1.81
N ARG A 345 2.83 -17.60 1.91
CA ARG A 345 1.55 -16.96 1.56
C ARG A 345 1.14 -17.23 0.11
N VAL A 346 2.11 -17.26 -0.81
CA VAL A 346 1.86 -17.57 -2.22
C VAL A 346 1.67 -19.07 -2.41
N GLN A 347 2.63 -19.90 -1.99
CA GLN A 347 2.64 -21.34 -2.29
C GLN A 347 1.53 -22.15 -1.61
N LEU A 348 1.04 -21.70 -0.44
CA LEU A 348 -0.04 -22.38 0.28
C LEU A 348 -1.43 -21.98 -0.25
N SER A 349 -1.53 -20.94 -1.09
CA SER A 349 -2.79 -20.44 -1.61
C SER A 349 -3.12 -21.12 -2.94
N PRO A 350 -4.28 -21.80 -3.08
CA PRO A 350 -4.68 -22.40 -4.36
C PRO A 350 -4.78 -21.40 -5.50
N SER A 351 -4.98 -20.11 -5.20
CA SER A 351 -5.05 -19.05 -6.19
C SER A 351 -3.80 -18.94 -7.09
N GLU A 352 -2.61 -19.38 -6.63
CA GLU A 352 -1.37 -19.34 -7.42
C GLU A 352 -1.51 -20.04 -8.79
N LEU A 353 -2.36 -21.08 -8.85
CA LEU A 353 -2.60 -21.90 -10.04
C LEU A 353 -3.86 -21.48 -10.83
N VAL A 354 -4.57 -20.44 -10.38
CA VAL A 354 -5.85 -20.01 -10.94
C VAL A 354 -5.77 -18.64 -11.62
N GLN A 355 -4.89 -17.74 -11.13
CA GLN A 355 -4.78 -16.39 -11.66
C GLN A 355 -3.31 -16.02 -11.92
N SER A 356 -3.02 -15.43 -13.08
CA SER A 356 -1.70 -14.86 -13.37
C SER A 356 -1.51 -13.54 -12.61
N VAL A 357 -0.27 -13.11 -12.42
CA VAL A 357 -0.01 -11.83 -11.72
C VAL A 357 -0.43 -10.63 -12.60
N ALA A 358 -0.30 -10.75 -13.93
CA ALA A 358 -0.80 -9.77 -14.89
C ALA A 358 -2.34 -9.65 -14.83
N ASP A 359 -3.07 -10.76 -14.77
CA ASP A 359 -4.52 -10.75 -14.62
C ASP A 359 -4.97 -10.18 -13.27
N SER A 360 -4.19 -10.42 -12.21
CA SER A 360 -4.47 -9.83 -10.91
C SER A 360 -4.32 -8.31 -10.94
N SER A 361 -3.24 -7.81 -11.54
CA SER A 361 -3.05 -6.38 -11.78
C SER A 361 -4.19 -5.78 -12.59
N PHE A 362 -4.56 -6.40 -13.71
CA PHE A 362 -5.65 -5.90 -14.56
C PHE A 362 -6.96 -5.83 -13.78
N ASN A 363 -7.26 -6.85 -12.97
CA ASN A 363 -8.49 -6.92 -12.17
C ASN A 363 -8.35 -6.29 -10.78
N ALA A 364 -7.36 -5.42 -10.54
CA ALA A 364 -7.15 -4.82 -9.22
C ALA A 364 -8.43 -4.14 -8.69
N TRP A 365 -9.11 -3.37 -9.55
CA TRP A 365 -10.35 -2.63 -9.31
C TRP A 365 -11.50 -3.44 -8.69
N THR A 366 -11.52 -4.75 -8.94
CA THR A 366 -12.58 -5.65 -8.50
C THR A 366 -12.00 -6.78 -7.66
N LYS A 367 -11.28 -7.72 -8.28
CA LYS A 367 -10.81 -8.95 -7.62
C LYS A 367 -9.84 -8.68 -6.47
N TYR A 368 -8.99 -7.65 -6.54
CA TYR A 368 -8.00 -7.39 -5.49
C TYR A 368 -8.50 -6.41 -4.43
N TYR A 369 -9.05 -5.27 -4.83
CA TYR A 369 -9.52 -4.25 -3.89
C TYR A 369 -10.87 -4.59 -3.25
N LYS A 370 -11.65 -5.50 -3.84
CA LYS A 370 -12.95 -5.97 -3.32
C LYS A 370 -12.92 -7.47 -3.07
N GLN A 371 -11.83 -7.95 -2.47
CA GLN A 371 -11.67 -9.35 -2.07
C GLN A 371 -12.74 -9.78 -1.07
N ASP A 372 -13.08 -11.07 -1.14
CA ASP A 372 -13.94 -11.77 -0.18
C ASP A 372 -13.21 -13.00 0.38
N GLU A 373 -13.91 -13.81 1.19
CA GLU A 373 -13.38 -15.05 1.76
C GLU A 373 -12.79 -16.04 0.73
N ASN A 374 -13.17 -15.94 -0.54
CA ASN A 374 -12.72 -16.83 -1.62
C ASN A 374 -11.42 -16.34 -2.27
N ALA A 375 -10.87 -15.21 -1.86
CA ALA A 375 -9.62 -14.67 -2.38
C ALA A 375 -8.46 -15.69 -2.34
N VAL A 376 -8.33 -16.46 -1.25
CA VAL A 376 -7.30 -17.51 -1.11
C VAL A 376 -7.34 -18.56 -2.24
N ASN A 377 -8.52 -18.77 -2.84
CA ASN A 377 -8.73 -19.75 -3.89
C ASN A 377 -8.64 -19.17 -5.31
N ALA A 378 -8.86 -17.87 -5.48
CA ALA A 378 -9.12 -17.27 -6.79
C ALA A 378 -8.32 -16.00 -7.11
N VAL A 379 -7.66 -15.40 -6.11
CA VAL A 379 -6.96 -14.13 -6.24
C VAL A 379 -5.49 -14.27 -5.83
N VAL A 380 -4.59 -13.95 -6.76
CA VAL A 380 -3.15 -13.84 -6.49
C VAL A 380 -2.85 -12.40 -6.09
N SER A 381 -1.98 -12.18 -5.10
CA SER A 381 -1.48 -10.82 -4.84
C SER A 381 -0.37 -10.46 -5.81
N TYR A 382 -0.56 -9.37 -6.56
CA TYR A 382 0.47 -8.81 -7.43
C TYR A 382 1.61 -8.14 -6.66
N TYR A 383 1.42 -7.83 -5.38
CA TYR A 383 2.50 -7.44 -4.45
C TYR A 383 3.37 -8.67 -4.15
N THR A 384 2.80 -9.70 -3.51
CA THR A 384 3.61 -10.81 -2.99
C THR A 384 4.13 -11.75 -4.08
N LYS A 385 3.34 -12.08 -5.10
CA LYS A 385 3.85 -12.89 -6.22
C LYS A 385 4.77 -12.07 -7.12
N GLY A 386 4.52 -10.76 -7.25
CA GLY A 386 5.39 -9.83 -7.96
C GLY A 386 6.77 -9.69 -7.31
N SER A 387 6.86 -9.62 -5.98
CA SER A 387 8.15 -9.58 -5.28
C SER A 387 8.93 -10.88 -5.41
N LEU A 388 8.25 -12.03 -5.43
CA LEU A 388 8.90 -13.32 -5.71
C LEU A 388 9.37 -13.43 -7.18
N ILE A 389 8.67 -12.80 -8.13
CA ILE A 389 9.16 -12.68 -9.51
C ILE A 389 10.43 -11.82 -9.56
N ALA A 390 10.46 -10.69 -8.85
CA ALA A 390 11.65 -9.85 -8.73
C ALA A 390 12.83 -10.61 -8.12
N LEU A 391 12.58 -11.39 -7.06
CA LEU A 391 13.57 -12.28 -6.43
C LEU A 391 14.12 -13.34 -7.39
N CYS A 392 13.24 -14.03 -8.11
CA CYS A 392 13.63 -15.01 -9.14
C CYS A 392 14.47 -14.36 -10.25
N LEU A 393 14.10 -13.15 -10.67
CA LEU A 393 14.85 -12.39 -11.66
C LEU A 393 16.22 -11.97 -11.14
N ASP A 394 16.34 -11.43 -9.93
CA ASP A 394 17.64 -11.03 -9.35
C ASP A 394 18.57 -12.24 -9.20
N ALA A 395 18.03 -13.39 -8.76
CA ALA A 395 18.78 -14.65 -8.70
C ALA A 395 19.35 -15.07 -10.07
N LEU A 396 18.52 -15.01 -11.12
CA LEU A 396 18.97 -15.33 -12.48
C LEU A 396 20.00 -14.33 -13.02
N LEU A 397 19.79 -13.03 -12.78
CA LEU A 397 20.74 -12.00 -13.21
C LEU A 397 22.11 -12.22 -12.54
N ARG A 398 22.11 -12.55 -11.24
CA ARG A 398 23.35 -12.81 -10.49
C ARG A 398 24.08 -14.06 -10.96
N SER A 399 23.36 -15.06 -11.50
CA SER A 399 24.02 -16.21 -12.17
C SER A 399 24.89 -15.79 -13.37
N GLN A 400 24.63 -14.61 -13.95
CA GLN A 400 25.41 -14.00 -15.04
C GLN A 400 26.25 -12.79 -14.60
N ASN A 401 26.52 -12.62 -13.30
CA ASN A 401 27.21 -11.44 -12.73
C ASN A 401 26.51 -10.10 -13.05
N LYS A 402 25.18 -10.11 -13.16
CA LYS A 402 24.31 -8.95 -13.33
C LYS A 402 23.42 -8.79 -12.08
N THR A 403 22.75 -7.65 -11.93
CA THR A 403 21.87 -7.40 -10.78
C THR A 403 20.53 -6.80 -11.22
N LEU A 404 19.49 -7.04 -10.42
CA LEU A 404 18.22 -6.37 -10.61
C LEU A 404 18.35 -4.85 -10.44
N ASP A 405 19.17 -4.38 -9.50
CA ASP A 405 19.46 -2.96 -9.29
C ASP A 405 19.88 -2.28 -10.61
N ALA A 406 20.83 -2.88 -11.34
CA ALA A 406 21.29 -2.32 -12.61
C ALA A 406 20.19 -2.32 -13.70
N LEU A 407 19.33 -3.34 -13.74
CA LEU A 407 18.18 -3.36 -14.63
C LEU A 407 17.15 -2.26 -14.26
N MET A 408 16.93 -2.02 -12.95
CA MET A 408 16.09 -0.91 -12.48
C MET A 408 16.68 0.45 -12.88
N GLN A 409 18.01 0.64 -12.80
CA GLN A 409 18.66 1.86 -13.30
C GLN A 409 18.47 2.05 -14.81
N LEU A 410 18.55 0.97 -15.58
CA LEU A 410 18.30 1.04 -17.03
C LEU A 410 16.84 1.42 -17.31
N ALA A 411 15.88 0.81 -16.62
CA ALA A 411 14.47 1.15 -16.75
C ALA A 411 14.19 2.62 -16.36
N TRP A 412 14.76 3.05 -15.24
CA TRP A 412 14.67 4.41 -14.74
C TRP A 412 15.17 5.44 -15.75
N ARG A 413 16.39 5.28 -16.29
CA ARG A 413 16.93 6.16 -17.33
C ARG A 413 16.13 6.11 -18.64
N SER A 414 15.53 4.96 -18.95
CA SER A 414 14.82 4.77 -20.22
C SER A 414 13.46 5.45 -20.27
N TYR A 415 12.69 5.42 -19.17
CA TYR A 415 11.33 5.97 -19.14
C TYR A 415 10.91 6.60 -17.82
N GLY A 416 11.63 6.37 -16.73
CA GLY A 416 11.35 6.96 -15.43
C GLY A 416 11.76 8.42 -15.32
N GLU A 417 13.04 8.71 -15.56
CA GLU A 417 13.60 10.07 -15.54
C GLU A 417 12.97 10.97 -16.62
N PRO A 418 12.73 10.51 -17.87
CA PRO A 418 11.99 11.28 -18.85
C PRO A 418 10.48 11.41 -18.58
N ALA A 419 9.94 10.68 -17.60
CA ALA A 419 8.51 10.60 -17.26
C ALA A 419 7.59 10.28 -18.46
N LEU A 420 8.02 9.39 -19.36
CA LEU A 420 7.31 9.06 -20.61
C LEU A 420 6.26 7.95 -20.46
N GLY A 421 6.27 7.28 -19.31
CA GLY A 421 5.49 6.09 -19.06
C GLY A 421 6.04 4.84 -19.77
N SER A 422 5.64 3.66 -19.30
CA SER A 422 6.10 2.37 -19.81
C SER A 422 4.98 1.50 -20.34
N SER A 423 5.33 0.65 -21.30
CA SER A 423 4.59 -0.59 -21.58
C SER A 423 5.29 -1.77 -20.92
N GLU A 424 4.54 -2.84 -20.63
CA GLU A 424 5.12 -4.07 -20.11
C GLU A 424 6.19 -4.63 -21.07
N GLN A 425 5.89 -4.61 -22.37
CA GLN A 425 6.81 -5.07 -23.41
C GLN A 425 8.14 -4.30 -23.40
N GLN A 426 8.13 -3.02 -23.06
CA GLN A 426 9.35 -2.22 -22.96
C GLN A 426 10.25 -2.71 -21.83
N PHE A 427 9.68 -3.08 -20.66
CA PHE A 427 10.47 -3.66 -19.57
C PHE A 427 11.00 -5.05 -19.92
N ILE A 428 10.19 -5.91 -20.55
CA ILE A 428 10.61 -7.22 -21.05
C ILE A 428 11.74 -7.08 -22.08
N GLN A 429 11.66 -6.09 -22.98
CA GLN A 429 12.70 -5.83 -23.97
C GLN A 429 14.00 -5.35 -23.31
N LEU A 430 13.92 -4.43 -22.34
CA LEU A 430 15.09 -4.02 -21.55
C LEU A 430 15.74 -5.20 -20.84
N CYS A 431 14.95 -6.10 -20.27
CA CYS A 431 15.46 -7.34 -19.68
C CYS A 431 16.15 -8.23 -20.73
N SER A 432 15.58 -8.34 -21.94
CA SER A 432 16.18 -9.10 -23.04
C SER A 432 17.52 -8.49 -23.49
N ASP A 433 17.60 -7.18 -23.61
CA ASP A 433 18.83 -6.49 -24.03
C ASP A 433 19.91 -6.56 -22.94
N TYR A 434 19.51 -6.48 -21.67
CA TYR A 434 20.41 -6.55 -20.54
C TYR A 434 20.91 -7.99 -20.25
N ALA A 435 20.03 -9.00 -20.31
CA ALA A 435 20.28 -10.34 -19.78
C ALA A 435 20.08 -11.49 -20.79
N GLY A 436 19.63 -11.18 -22.00
CA GLY A 436 19.36 -12.15 -23.06
C GLY A 436 17.90 -12.61 -23.13
N LYS A 437 17.51 -13.09 -24.31
CA LYS A 437 16.13 -13.49 -24.65
C LYS A 437 15.57 -14.61 -23.76
N ASP A 438 16.41 -15.51 -23.28
CA ASP A 438 15.98 -16.64 -22.45
C ASP A 438 15.44 -16.15 -21.09
N ILE A 439 16.19 -15.28 -20.38
CA ILE A 439 15.76 -14.70 -19.10
C ILE A 439 14.49 -13.87 -19.30
N ALA A 440 14.42 -13.05 -20.36
CA ALA A 440 13.22 -12.26 -20.65
C ALA A 440 11.99 -13.13 -20.94
N SER A 441 12.16 -14.26 -21.64
CA SER A 441 11.10 -15.24 -21.89
C SER A 441 10.60 -15.89 -20.60
N ARG A 442 11.52 -16.28 -19.69
CA ARG A 442 11.16 -16.80 -18.36
C ARG A 442 10.38 -15.78 -17.54
N LEU A 443 10.85 -14.52 -17.50
CA LEU A 443 10.15 -13.42 -16.84
C LEU A 443 8.73 -13.26 -17.38
N TYR A 444 8.57 -13.16 -18.70
CA TYR A 444 7.26 -13.06 -19.33
C TYR A 444 6.35 -14.24 -18.96
N SER A 445 6.89 -15.47 -18.96
CA SER A 445 6.14 -16.66 -18.58
C SER A 445 5.68 -16.62 -17.12
N TRP A 446 6.52 -16.20 -16.18
CA TRP A 446 6.14 -16.09 -14.77
C TRP A 446 5.04 -15.04 -14.52
N VAL A 447 5.00 -14.02 -15.37
CA VAL A 447 4.01 -12.93 -15.28
C VAL A 447 2.64 -13.40 -15.78
N HIS A 448 2.61 -14.12 -16.91
CA HIS A 448 1.38 -14.45 -17.64
C HIS A 448 0.85 -15.86 -17.38
N ALA A 449 1.66 -16.76 -16.83
CA ALA A 449 1.23 -18.13 -16.52
C ALA A 449 0.68 -18.28 -15.09
N THR A 450 -0.13 -19.29 -14.89
CA THR A 450 -0.63 -19.75 -13.58
C THR A 450 0.21 -20.92 -13.06
N SER A 451 1.53 -20.76 -13.07
CA SER A 451 2.48 -21.76 -12.60
C SER A 451 3.18 -21.33 -11.32
N VAL A 452 3.75 -22.33 -10.63
CA VAL A 452 4.60 -22.14 -9.45
C VAL A 452 5.95 -21.57 -9.88
N LEU A 453 6.47 -20.61 -9.12
CA LEU A 453 7.80 -20.03 -9.36
C LEU A 453 8.91 -21.04 -8.99
N PRO A 454 10.01 -21.14 -9.78
CA PRO A 454 11.08 -22.11 -9.57
C PRO A 454 12.07 -21.67 -8.46
N LEU A 455 11.58 -21.33 -7.28
CA LEU A 455 12.39 -20.79 -6.18
C LEU A 455 13.52 -21.75 -5.75
N ALA A 456 13.23 -23.05 -5.63
CA ALA A 456 14.22 -24.04 -5.22
C ALA A 456 15.41 -24.16 -6.21
N GLU A 457 15.16 -23.91 -7.51
CA GLU A 457 16.19 -23.90 -8.55
C GLU A 457 17.04 -22.61 -8.48
N LEU A 458 16.39 -21.47 -8.21
CA LEU A 458 17.01 -20.16 -8.41
C LEU A 458 17.68 -19.58 -7.17
N LEU A 459 17.12 -19.78 -5.97
CA LEU A 459 17.68 -19.20 -4.74
C LEU A 459 19.13 -19.60 -4.44
N PRO A 460 19.67 -20.75 -4.87
CA PRO A 460 21.10 -21.06 -4.72
C PRO A 460 22.04 -20.04 -5.38
N HIS A 461 21.59 -19.27 -6.38
CA HIS A 461 22.35 -18.16 -6.95
C HIS A 461 22.46 -16.95 -6.01
N LEU A 462 21.60 -16.87 -5.00
CA LEU A 462 21.63 -15.90 -3.90
C LEU A 462 22.29 -16.47 -2.64
N GLY A 463 22.81 -17.70 -2.71
CA GLY A 463 23.44 -18.38 -1.58
C GLY A 463 22.48 -18.99 -0.57
N VAL A 464 21.23 -19.22 -0.98
CA VAL A 464 20.18 -19.77 -0.12
C VAL A 464 19.56 -21.00 -0.77
N ALA A 465 19.38 -22.08 -0.02
CA ALA A 465 18.60 -23.25 -0.44
C ALA A 465 17.23 -23.25 0.23
N THR A 466 16.26 -23.92 -0.40
CA THR A 466 14.94 -24.15 0.21
C THR A 466 14.87 -25.55 0.79
N ALA A 467 14.16 -25.67 1.91
CA ALA A 467 13.77 -26.94 2.49
C ALA A 467 12.31 -26.86 2.94
N LYS A 468 11.68 -28.01 3.20
CA LYS A 468 10.27 -28.09 3.59
C LYS A 468 10.10 -28.69 4.96
N ARG A 469 9.04 -28.27 5.65
CA ARG A 469 8.54 -28.87 6.88
C ARG A 469 7.02 -28.83 6.93
N GLN A 470 6.44 -29.52 7.90
CA GLN A 470 5.01 -29.43 8.15
C GLN A 470 4.67 -28.11 8.87
N GLN A 471 3.49 -27.58 8.58
CA GLN A 471 2.91 -26.43 9.26
C GLN A 471 2.17 -26.89 10.53
N GLU A 472 2.49 -26.30 11.70
CA GLU A 472 1.84 -26.68 12.97
C GLU A 472 0.49 -25.99 13.19
N GLN A 473 0.37 -24.75 12.69
CA GLN A 473 -0.81 -23.89 12.86
C GLN A 473 -0.90 -22.89 11.70
N SER A 474 -2.08 -22.31 11.43
CA SER A 474 -2.26 -21.42 10.28
C SER A 474 -1.40 -20.15 10.30
N LYS A 475 -0.93 -19.72 11.49
CA LYS A 475 -0.02 -18.55 11.67
C LYS A 475 1.46 -18.91 11.53
N ASP A 476 1.79 -20.19 11.45
CA ASP A 476 3.15 -20.71 11.29
C ASP A 476 3.55 -20.63 9.80
N LEU A 477 4.32 -19.60 9.45
CA LEU A 477 4.68 -19.26 8.07
C LEU A 477 6.19 -19.10 7.83
N SER A 478 7.03 -19.29 8.85
CA SER A 478 8.48 -19.08 8.77
C SER A 478 9.24 -19.90 9.83
N GLY A 479 10.55 -19.99 9.69
CA GLY A 479 11.48 -20.66 10.58
C GLY A 479 11.72 -22.12 10.22
N SER A 480 12.89 -22.63 10.61
CA SER A 480 13.34 -24.00 10.34
C SER A 480 12.90 -25.02 11.39
N LYS A 481 12.30 -24.57 12.50
CA LYS A 481 11.91 -25.45 13.62
C LYS A 481 10.85 -26.45 13.15
N ALA A 482 11.25 -27.72 13.03
CA ALA A 482 10.32 -28.80 12.77
C ALA A 482 9.35 -28.97 13.97
N PRO A 483 8.10 -29.38 13.71
CA PRO A 483 7.18 -29.77 14.76
C PRO A 483 7.80 -30.81 15.69
N THR A 484 7.54 -30.71 17.00
CA THR A 484 8.01 -31.73 17.95
C THR A 484 7.35 -33.09 17.71
N TYR A 485 6.13 -33.08 17.13
CA TYR A 485 5.37 -34.26 16.74
C TYR A 485 4.76 -34.02 15.35
N PRO A 486 4.47 -35.08 14.56
CA PRO A 486 3.92 -34.89 13.23
C PRO A 486 2.66 -34.02 13.23
N ALA A 487 2.64 -32.91 12.49
CA ALA A 487 1.50 -31.99 12.53
C ALA A 487 0.27 -32.58 11.80
N ARG A 488 -0.93 -32.13 12.19
CA ARG A 488 -2.20 -32.56 11.57
C ARG A 488 -2.74 -31.45 10.66
N ALA A 489 -3.25 -31.82 9.50
CA ALA A 489 -3.80 -30.86 8.55
C ALA A 489 -5.16 -30.32 9.03
N PHE A 490 -5.33 -29.01 8.95
CA PHE A 490 -6.63 -28.35 9.09
C PHE A 490 -7.07 -27.74 7.76
N GLY A 491 -6.28 -26.80 7.24
CA GLY A 491 -6.53 -26.15 5.95
C GLY A 491 -7.75 -25.24 5.95
N ALA A 492 -7.91 -24.44 7.01
CA ALA A 492 -8.73 -23.24 7.04
C ALA A 492 -8.10 -22.20 7.96
N ALA A 493 -8.44 -20.93 7.77
CA ALA A 493 -8.10 -19.85 8.69
C ALA A 493 -9.32 -19.47 9.53
N PHE A 494 -9.08 -19.06 10.78
CA PHE A 494 -10.13 -18.53 11.65
C PHE A 494 -9.66 -17.34 12.47
N THR A 495 -10.62 -16.57 12.96
CA THR A 495 -10.44 -15.57 14.01
C THR A 495 -11.11 -16.07 15.29
N ALA A 496 -10.48 -15.84 16.43
CA ALA A 496 -11.02 -16.25 17.73
C ALA A 496 -11.88 -15.12 18.33
N SER A 497 -13.01 -15.49 18.93
CA SER A 497 -13.87 -14.61 19.71
C SER A 497 -14.38 -15.34 20.95
N ALA A 498 -15.09 -14.63 21.84
CA ALA A 498 -15.71 -15.23 23.02
C ALA A 498 -16.74 -16.33 22.67
N GLU A 499 -17.35 -16.21 21.49
CA GLU A 499 -18.37 -17.10 20.94
C GLU A 499 -17.77 -18.35 20.25
N GLY A 500 -16.45 -18.42 20.07
CA GLY A 500 -15.76 -19.55 19.43
C GLY A 500 -14.79 -19.12 18.32
N LEU A 501 -14.62 -19.95 17.28
CA LEU A 501 -13.70 -19.70 16.17
C LEU A 501 -14.49 -19.42 14.88
N LYS A 502 -14.42 -18.18 14.38
CA LYS A 502 -15.06 -17.78 13.13
C LYS A 502 -14.17 -18.15 11.96
N ILE A 503 -14.62 -19.05 11.09
CA ILE A 503 -13.89 -19.43 9.88
C ILE A 503 -13.84 -18.24 8.92
N VAL A 504 -12.65 -17.85 8.50
CA VAL A 504 -12.42 -16.68 7.63
C VAL A 504 -12.31 -17.11 6.18
N ASN A 505 -11.53 -18.15 5.90
CA ASN A 505 -11.37 -18.71 4.56
C ASN A 505 -11.12 -20.21 4.63
N VAL A 506 -11.44 -20.90 3.54
CA VAL A 506 -11.31 -22.34 3.40
C VAL A 506 -10.69 -22.64 2.03
N PRO A 507 -9.37 -22.92 1.98
CA PRO A 507 -8.70 -23.38 0.78
C PRO A 507 -9.39 -24.60 0.14
N LEU A 508 -9.56 -24.59 -1.19
CA LEU A 508 -10.11 -25.72 -1.93
C LEU A 508 -9.28 -26.99 -1.71
N ASN A 509 -9.96 -28.14 -1.66
CA ASN A 509 -9.37 -29.47 -1.45
C ASN A 509 -8.66 -29.69 -0.11
N SER A 510 -8.71 -28.73 0.80
CA SER A 510 -8.23 -28.89 2.18
C SER A 510 -9.04 -29.90 2.99
N VAL A 511 -8.53 -30.30 4.15
CA VAL A 511 -9.24 -31.15 5.11
C VAL A 511 -10.52 -30.47 5.60
N ALA A 512 -10.45 -29.19 5.96
CA ALA A 512 -11.61 -28.39 6.34
C ALA A 512 -12.66 -28.31 5.21
N TYR A 513 -12.23 -28.11 3.96
CA TYR A 513 -13.12 -28.12 2.79
C TYR A 513 -13.85 -29.45 2.64
N LYS A 514 -13.12 -30.58 2.70
CA LYS A 514 -13.69 -31.93 2.59
C LYS A 514 -14.66 -32.24 3.73
N ALA A 515 -14.42 -31.69 4.92
CA ALA A 515 -15.32 -31.80 6.07
C ALA A 515 -16.60 -30.95 5.94
N GLY A 516 -16.68 -30.08 4.93
CA GLY A 516 -17.83 -29.22 4.67
C GLY A 516 -17.85 -27.95 5.52
N LEU A 517 -16.71 -27.52 6.09
CA LEU A 517 -16.58 -26.19 6.69
C LEU A 517 -16.71 -25.10 5.63
N MET A 518 -17.36 -24.00 6.00
CA MET A 518 -17.56 -22.84 5.14
C MET A 518 -17.02 -21.60 5.83
N ALA A 519 -16.60 -20.61 5.04
CA ALA A 519 -16.36 -19.27 5.57
C ALA A 519 -17.61 -18.76 6.31
N GLN A 520 -17.39 -17.95 7.34
CA GLN A 520 -18.42 -17.44 8.26
C GLN A 520 -19.06 -18.49 9.18
N ASP A 521 -18.71 -19.78 9.06
CA ASP A 521 -19.08 -20.75 10.10
C ASP A 521 -18.45 -20.35 11.43
N GLN A 522 -19.24 -20.41 12.51
CA GLN A 522 -18.77 -20.18 13.86
C GLN A 522 -18.57 -21.54 14.54
N LEU A 523 -17.32 -22.02 14.60
CA LEU A 523 -16.98 -23.27 15.30
C LEU A 523 -17.04 -23.04 16.81
N ILE A 524 -18.03 -23.67 17.45
CA ILE A 524 -18.32 -23.49 18.87
C ILE A 524 -17.85 -24.66 19.73
N ALA A 525 -17.73 -25.86 19.16
CA ALA A 525 -17.25 -27.03 19.89
C ALA A 525 -16.56 -28.07 19.00
N ILE A 526 -15.60 -28.78 19.58
CA ILE A 526 -14.87 -29.91 18.98
C ILE A 526 -14.95 -31.06 19.98
N ASN A 527 -15.47 -32.22 19.54
CA ASN A 527 -15.75 -33.37 20.39
C ASN A 527 -16.55 -32.99 21.66
N ALA A 528 -17.59 -32.16 21.48
CA ALA A 528 -18.45 -31.62 22.53
C ALA A 528 -17.74 -30.75 23.60
N VAL A 529 -16.53 -30.26 23.33
CA VAL A 529 -15.80 -29.29 24.18
C VAL A 529 -15.73 -27.94 23.49
N LYS A 530 -15.92 -26.84 24.24
CA LYS A 530 -15.86 -25.46 23.71
C LYS A 530 -14.62 -25.24 22.84
N ALA A 531 -14.82 -24.69 21.65
CA ALA A 531 -13.75 -24.34 20.73
C ALA A 531 -13.12 -23.00 21.16
N THR A 532 -11.83 -23.06 21.48
CA THR A 532 -10.93 -21.91 21.58
C THR A 532 -9.70 -22.22 20.73
N GLU A 533 -8.89 -21.22 20.37
CA GLU A 533 -7.72 -21.45 19.50
C GLU A 533 -6.77 -22.47 20.13
N GLN A 534 -6.47 -22.30 21.42
CA GLN A 534 -5.64 -23.22 22.18
C GLN A 534 -6.24 -24.64 22.24
N ASN A 535 -7.54 -24.76 22.55
CA ASN A 535 -8.17 -26.07 22.66
C ASN A 535 -8.30 -26.77 21.31
N PHE A 536 -8.54 -26.02 20.23
CA PHE A 536 -8.64 -26.55 18.88
C PHE A 536 -7.32 -27.19 18.43
N TRP A 537 -6.23 -26.42 18.46
CA TRP A 537 -4.92 -26.94 18.03
C TRP A 537 -4.46 -28.10 18.89
N ARG A 538 -4.69 -28.03 20.22
CA ARG A 538 -4.40 -29.14 21.13
C ARG A 538 -5.14 -30.41 20.75
N GLN A 539 -6.46 -30.35 20.57
CA GLN A 539 -7.26 -31.53 20.23
C GLN A 539 -6.89 -32.09 18.86
N LEU A 540 -6.69 -31.24 17.85
CA LEU A 540 -6.27 -31.67 16.51
C LEU A 540 -4.91 -32.37 16.54
N ASN A 541 -3.90 -31.76 17.14
CA ASN A 541 -2.55 -32.29 17.14
C ASN A 541 -2.36 -33.51 18.05
N GLN A 542 -3.23 -33.72 19.04
CA GLN A 542 -3.24 -34.93 19.89
C GLN A 542 -4.08 -36.07 19.31
N SER A 543 -4.89 -35.82 18.28
CA SER A 543 -5.75 -36.84 17.69
C SER A 543 -4.98 -37.86 16.87
N LYS A 544 -5.44 -39.12 16.90
CA LYS A 544 -4.86 -40.21 16.09
C LYS A 544 -5.12 -39.96 14.61
N ILE A 545 -4.10 -40.13 13.77
CA ILE A 545 -4.26 -40.05 12.30
C ILE A 545 -5.28 -41.10 11.84
N GLY A 546 -6.19 -40.70 10.95
CA GLY A 546 -7.31 -41.52 10.48
C GLY A 546 -8.53 -41.53 11.41
N SER A 547 -8.46 -40.88 12.58
CA SER A 547 -9.65 -40.63 13.41
C SER A 547 -10.48 -39.47 12.86
N VAL A 548 -11.60 -39.17 13.51
CA VAL A 548 -12.53 -38.09 13.12
C VAL A 548 -12.73 -37.15 14.29
N LEU A 549 -12.66 -35.84 14.03
CA LEU A 549 -13.12 -34.79 14.94
C LEU A 549 -14.56 -34.42 14.64
N ASN A 550 -15.41 -34.44 15.67
CA ASN A 550 -16.79 -33.96 15.57
C ASN A 550 -16.82 -32.45 15.82
N LEU A 551 -17.06 -31.68 14.76
CA LEU A 551 -17.15 -30.23 14.82
C LEU A 551 -18.60 -29.81 14.96
N HIS A 552 -18.87 -28.85 15.85
CA HIS A 552 -20.18 -28.20 15.97
C HIS A 552 -20.02 -26.74 15.57
N VAL A 553 -20.68 -26.36 14.48
CA VAL A 553 -20.62 -24.99 13.96
C VAL A 553 -22.01 -24.37 13.94
N PHE A 554 -22.10 -23.08 14.25
CA PHE A 554 -23.24 -22.30 13.78
C PHE A 554 -22.97 -21.84 12.36
N ARG A 555 -23.81 -22.31 11.44
CA ARG A 555 -23.88 -21.78 10.08
C ARG A 555 -25.07 -20.87 10.00
N LYS A 556 -24.82 -19.56 9.97
CA LYS A 556 -25.86 -18.56 10.28
C LYS A 556 -26.44 -18.90 11.66
N GLN A 557 -27.75 -19.12 11.77
CA GLN A 557 -28.42 -19.47 13.03
C GLN A 557 -28.69 -20.96 13.20
N ARG A 558 -28.14 -21.81 12.33
CA ARG A 558 -28.37 -23.26 12.38
C ARG A 558 -27.15 -23.97 12.95
N LEU A 559 -27.35 -24.77 13.99
CA LEU A 559 -26.33 -25.69 14.47
C LEU A 559 -26.14 -26.82 13.44
N VAL A 560 -24.90 -27.04 13.03
CA VAL A 560 -24.50 -28.09 12.10
C VAL A 560 -23.39 -28.90 12.75
N GLN A 561 -23.54 -30.22 12.70
CA GLN A 561 -22.48 -31.14 13.07
C GLN A 561 -21.73 -31.59 11.82
N LEU A 562 -20.41 -31.48 11.84
CA LEU A 562 -19.52 -31.90 10.76
C LEU A 562 -18.53 -32.95 11.28
N SER A 563 -18.12 -33.83 10.39
CA SER A 563 -17.12 -34.87 10.67
C SER A 563 -15.86 -34.53 9.89
N MET A 564 -14.79 -34.12 10.58
CA MET A 564 -13.52 -33.78 9.95
C MET A 564 -12.51 -34.91 10.15
N PRO A 565 -11.98 -35.53 9.08
CA PRO A 565 -10.94 -36.54 9.23
C PRO A 565 -9.65 -35.92 9.74
N VAL A 566 -8.92 -36.65 10.56
CA VAL A 566 -7.60 -36.24 11.07
C VAL A 566 -6.54 -36.80 10.14
N GLU A 567 -6.03 -35.95 9.25
CA GLU A 567 -5.00 -36.29 8.28
C GLU A 567 -3.63 -35.73 8.72
N LEU A 568 -2.56 -36.40 8.27
CA LEU A 568 -1.20 -35.90 8.46
C LEU A 568 -0.98 -34.65 7.59
N ALA A 569 -0.39 -33.60 8.14
CA ALA A 569 0.01 -32.43 7.35
C ALA A 569 1.15 -32.80 6.40
N VAL A 570 1.05 -32.39 5.14
CA VAL A 570 2.14 -32.56 4.17
C VAL A 570 3.22 -31.52 4.42
N GLU A 571 4.49 -31.88 4.19
CA GLU A 571 5.62 -30.95 4.21
C GLU A 571 5.51 -29.96 3.05
N THR A 572 4.82 -28.86 3.30
CA THR A 572 4.50 -27.82 2.31
C THR A 572 5.07 -26.46 2.70
N LEU A 573 5.42 -26.26 3.97
CA LEU A 573 5.96 -25.01 4.45
C LEU A 573 7.44 -24.91 4.07
N THR A 574 7.77 -23.95 3.21
CA THR A 574 9.12 -23.67 2.76
C THR A 574 9.86 -22.82 3.79
N TYR A 575 11.10 -23.21 4.12
CA TYR A 575 12.05 -22.40 4.88
C TYR A 575 13.39 -22.32 4.14
N LEU A 576 14.17 -21.30 4.49
CA LEU A 576 15.41 -20.93 3.84
C LEU A 576 16.62 -21.39 4.65
N GLN A 577 17.65 -21.86 3.95
CA GLN A 577 18.92 -22.27 4.53
C GLN A 577 20.05 -21.52 3.84
N LEU A 578 20.88 -20.84 4.62
CA LEU A 578 22.10 -20.27 4.10
C LEU A 578 23.05 -21.39 3.66
N VAL A 579 23.48 -21.35 2.39
CA VAL A 579 24.42 -22.33 1.81
C VAL A 579 25.69 -21.69 1.26
N ASP A 580 25.69 -20.37 1.00
CA ASP A 580 26.84 -19.62 0.51
C ASP A 580 26.78 -18.17 1.00
N GLN A 581 27.53 -17.86 2.06
CA GLN A 581 27.54 -16.53 2.69
C GLN A 581 28.08 -15.44 1.75
N GLN A 582 28.98 -15.78 0.83
CA GLN A 582 29.54 -14.79 -0.08
C GLN A 582 28.48 -14.30 -1.09
N LYS A 583 27.69 -15.23 -1.63
CA LYS A 583 26.55 -14.87 -2.51
C LYS A 583 25.47 -14.12 -1.76
N ALA A 584 25.14 -14.55 -0.54
CA ALA A 584 24.15 -13.88 0.31
C ALA A 584 24.60 -12.44 0.61
N ALA A 585 25.86 -12.23 1.02
CA ALA A 585 26.39 -10.89 1.27
C ALA A 585 26.46 -10.01 0.01
N ALA A 586 26.73 -10.60 -1.17
CA ALA A 586 26.67 -9.86 -2.43
C ALA A 586 25.23 -9.41 -2.80
N TRP A 587 24.22 -10.10 -2.29
CA TRP A 587 22.80 -9.80 -2.50
C TRP A 587 22.23 -8.83 -1.45
N LEU A 588 22.44 -9.14 -0.18
CA LEU A 588 21.91 -8.44 0.98
C LEU A 588 22.78 -7.25 1.43
N GLY A 589 23.95 -7.05 0.82
CA GLY A 589 24.94 -6.10 1.29
C GLY A 589 25.72 -6.62 2.51
N LYS A 590 26.59 -5.78 3.08
CA LYS A 590 27.27 -6.11 4.34
C LYS A 590 26.25 -6.07 5.47
N THR A 591 25.74 -7.23 5.87
CA THR A 591 24.90 -7.40 7.06
C THR A 591 25.78 -7.37 8.31
N GLN A 592 25.27 -6.84 9.42
CA GLN A 592 25.93 -6.98 10.72
C GLN A 592 25.88 -8.47 11.12
N GLU A 593 27.03 -9.05 11.48
CA GLU A 593 27.13 -10.41 12.04
C GLU A 593 26.56 -10.49 13.46
#